data_AF-A0A946HBH1-F1
#
_entry.id   AF-A0A946HBH1-F1
#
_cell.length_a   1.000
_cell.length_b   1.000
_cell.length_c   1.000
_cell.angle_alpha   90.00
_cell.angle_beta   90.00
_cell.angle_gamma   90.00
#
_symmetry.space_group_name_H-M   'P 1'
#
loop_
_entity.id
_entity.type
_entity.pdbx_description
1 polymer ?
#
loop_
_entity_poly.entity_id
_entity_poly.type
_entity_poly.pdbx_seq_one_letter_code
_entity_poly.pdbx_strand_id
1 'polypeptide(L)'
;MTRLLTKKVPYTFNRAGYYYFSRRVPADLLSYYSYPRIVQGLKTRSAQTAKSRALVAAAKLDEYWSHLRMADPDLIGRSLFKPGYGSFARNTQLDVSIGSEQTITLSEALKTYVTQKGAGKPKTFKAAAQRACSYLVDACGTKTLAEYTRADALSYRDYLIARGLVGSSVGRVISSIRAVFNFAISEYALDLKNPFVGMYFDKSAGVSKRLPIPIDDIPTTISVQQGRPTVF
;
A
#
# COMPACT_ATOMS: atom_id res chain seq x y z
N MET A 1 -40.78 45.88 9.61
CA MET A 1 -39.86 44.84 10.15
C MET A 1 -40.48 43.47 9.95
N THR A 2 -40.19 42.80 8.85
CA THR A 2 -40.82 41.52 8.47
C THR A 2 -40.15 40.37 9.22
N ARG A 3 -40.79 39.90 10.30
CA ARG A 3 -40.41 38.68 11.02
C ARG A 3 -40.58 37.47 10.08
N LEU A 4 -39.51 37.05 9.42
CA LEU A 4 -39.48 35.80 8.67
C LEU A 4 -39.49 34.63 9.66
N LEU A 5 -40.67 34.06 9.89
CA LEU A 5 -40.86 32.78 10.56
C LEU A 5 -40.17 31.70 9.72
N THR A 6 -38.90 31.43 10.00
CA THR A 6 -38.17 30.34 9.38
C THR A 6 -38.77 29.04 9.93
N LYS A 7 -39.54 28.34 9.09
CA LYS A 7 -39.96 26.96 9.36
C LYS A 7 -38.70 26.18 9.73
N LYS A 8 -38.60 25.73 10.99
CA LYS A 8 -37.43 25.01 11.52
C LYS A 8 -37.35 23.68 10.80
N VAL A 9 -36.55 23.62 9.75
CA VAL A 9 -36.32 22.38 9.00
C VAL A 9 -35.35 21.51 9.83
N PRO A 10 -35.70 20.26 10.16
CA PRO A 10 -34.88 19.38 11.01
C PRO A 10 -33.45 19.27 10.49
N TYR A 11 -32.48 19.29 11.41
CA TYR A 11 -31.04 19.21 11.10
C TYR A 11 -30.50 20.29 10.16
N THR A 12 -31.18 21.44 10.02
CA THR A 12 -30.68 22.53 9.16
C THR A 12 -30.61 23.88 9.85
N PHE A 13 -29.72 24.73 9.34
CA PHE A 13 -29.65 26.14 9.66
C PHE A 13 -29.35 26.95 8.39
N ASN A 14 -29.76 28.21 8.35
CA ASN A 14 -29.53 29.10 7.22
C ASN A 14 -28.39 30.06 7.53
N ARG A 15 -27.41 30.17 6.64
CA ARG A 15 -26.35 31.19 6.69
C ARG A 15 -26.22 31.84 5.31
N ALA A 16 -26.40 33.15 5.26
CA ALA A 16 -26.33 33.95 4.04
C ALA A 16 -27.26 33.47 2.91
N GLY A 17 -28.47 33.02 3.25
CA GLY A 17 -29.48 32.57 2.29
C GLY A 17 -29.33 31.12 1.83
N TYR A 18 -28.27 30.42 2.24
CA TYR A 18 -28.05 29.01 1.94
C TYR A 18 -28.30 28.13 3.15
N TYR A 19 -28.89 26.96 2.91
CA TYR A 19 -29.12 25.96 3.95
C TYR A 19 -27.91 25.05 4.15
N TYR A 20 -27.60 24.80 5.42
CA TYR A 20 -26.57 23.89 5.89
C TYR A 20 -27.23 22.81 6.74
N PHE A 21 -26.74 21.59 6.61
CA PHE A 21 -27.02 20.47 7.48
C PHE A 21 -26.15 20.58 8.73
N SER A 22 -26.70 20.31 9.91
CA SER A 22 -25.97 20.19 11.16
C SER A 22 -26.54 19.08 12.02
N ARG A 23 -25.66 18.15 12.42
CA ARG A 23 -26.01 17.06 13.34
C ARG A 23 -24.84 16.78 14.29
N ARG A 24 -25.17 16.49 15.56
CA ARG A 24 -24.18 16.11 16.57
C ARG A 24 -23.79 14.65 16.37
N VAL A 25 -22.51 14.33 16.53
CA VAL A 25 -22.00 12.96 16.55
C VAL A 25 -22.39 12.31 17.88
N PRO A 26 -22.95 11.08 17.87
CA PRO A 26 -23.23 10.30 19.08
C PRO A 26 -21.97 10.08 19.93
N ALA A 27 -22.12 10.02 21.26
CA ALA A 27 -20.99 10.00 22.20
C ALA A 27 -20.08 8.77 22.03
N ASP A 28 -20.70 7.63 21.73
CA ASP A 28 -20.10 6.36 21.36
C ASP A 28 -19.19 6.45 20.13
N LEU A 29 -19.48 7.36 19.21
CA LEU A 29 -18.73 7.49 17.95
C LEU A 29 -17.71 8.64 17.98
N LEU A 30 -17.56 9.36 19.10
CA LEU A 30 -16.66 10.51 19.17
C LEU A 30 -15.19 10.15 18.97
N SER A 31 -14.78 8.92 19.31
CA SER A 31 -13.42 8.42 19.07
C SER A 31 -13.06 8.39 17.57
N TYR A 32 -14.04 8.19 16.69
CA TYR A 32 -13.85 8.13 15.24
C TYR A 32 -13.82 9.50 14.55
N TYR A 33 -14.19 10.58 15.25
CA TYR A 33 -14.32 11.91 14.65
C TYR A 33 -13.51 12.96 15.40
N SER A 34 -12.71 13.74 14.67
CA SER A 34 -11.97 14.88 15.25
C SER A 34 -12.87 16.01 15.78
N TYR A 35 -14.14 16.06 15.34
CA TYR A 35 -15.10 17.09 15.72
C TYR A 35 -16.44 16.48 16.13
N PRO A 36 -17.10 16.97 17.20
CA PRO A 36 -18.32 16.39 17.76
C PRO A 36 -19.60 16.75 16.96
N ARG A 37 -19.47 17.48 15.85
CA ARG A 37 -20.60 17.97 15.06
C ARG A 37 -20.24 17.96 13.58
N ILE A 38 -21.11 17.34 12.78
CA ILE A 38 -21.01 17.30 11.33
C ILE A 38 -21.82 18.47 10.77
N VAL A 39 -21.17 19.29 9.95
CA VAL A 39 -21.79 20.42 9.24
C VAL A 39 -21.52 20.28 7.75
N GLN A 40 -22.57 20.28 6.93
CA GLN A 40 -22.44 20.13 5.48
C GLN A 40 -23.37 21.09 4.74
N GLY A 41 -22.86 21.84 3.76
CA GLY A 41 -23.71 22.70 2.94
C GLY A 41 -24.67 21.91 2.06
N LEU A 42 -25.98 22.20 2.12
CA LEU A 42 -26.99 21.52 1.30
C LEU A 42 -27.07 22.07 -0.13
N LYS A 43 -26.28 23.10 -0.44
CA LYS A 43 -26.21 23.77 -1.75
C LYS A 43 -27.59 24.13 -2.31
N THR A 44 -28.45 24.68 -1.46
CA THR A 44 -29.79 25.12 -1.85
C THR A 44 -30.23 26.32 -1.03
N ARG A 45 -31.03 27.20 -1.66
CA ARG A 45 -31.72 28.32 -1.02
C ARG A 45 -33.20 28.02 -0.74
N SER A 46 -33.73 26.89 -1.25
CA SER A 46 -35.12 26.47 -1.05
C SER A 46 -35.26 25.65 0.23
N ALA A 47 -36.20 26.03 1.10
CA ALA A 47 -36.43 25.34 2.37
C ALA A 47 -36.95 23.90 2.18
N GLN A 48 -37.78 23.67 1.17
CA GLN A 48 -38.36 22.35 0.88
C GLN A 48 -37.29 21.37 0.37
N THR A 49 -36.44 21.84 -0.57
CA THR A 49 -35.30 21.06 -1.05
C THR A 49 -34.27 20.82 0.07
N ALA A 50 -34.05 21.82 0.93
CA ALA A 50 -33.18 21.67 2.09
C ALA A 50 -33.70 20.58 3.04
N LYS A 51 -35.02 20.55 3.31
CA LYS A 51 -35.64 19.52 4.15
C LYS A 51 -35.41 18.13 3.59
N SER A 52 -35.70 17.92 2.30
CA SER A 52 -35.49 16.63 1.66
C SER A 52 -34.02 16.19 1.73
N ARG A 53 -33.09 17.07 1.34
CA ARG A 53 -31.64 16.76 1.36
C ARG A 53 -31.11 16.53 2.77
N ALA A 54 -31.59 17.28 3.77
CA ALA A 54 -31.21 17.10 5.16
C ALA A 54 -31.67 15.75 5.73
N LEU A 55 -32.88 15.32 5.39
CA LEU A 55 -33.40 14.00 5.79
C LEU A 55 -32.60 12.87 5.14
N VAL A 56 -32.28 12.98 3.85
CA VAL A 56 -31.42 12.00 3.17
C VAL A 56 -30.02 11.97 3.78
N ALA A 57 -29.42 13.13 4.08
CA ALA A 57 -28.12 13.19 4.74
C ALA A 57 -28.16 12.59 6.16
N ALA A 58 -29.24 12.82 6.91
CA ALA A 58 -29.44 12.22 8.22
C ALA A 58 -29.54 10.69 8.14
N ALA A 59 -30.36 10.16 7.22
CA ALA A 59 -30.51 8.72 7.02
C ALA A 59 -29.18 8.05 6.66
N LYS A 60 -28.40 8.66 5.76
CA LYS A 60 -27.05 8.18 5.40
C LYS A 60 -26.10 8.16 6.60
N LEU A 61 -26.15 9.19 7.45
CA LEU A 61 -25.35 9.19 8.68
C LEU A 61 -25.81 8.13 9.67
N ASP A 62 -27.12 7.87 9.80
CA ASP A 62 -27.62 6.84 10.69
C ASP A 62 -27.21 5.42 10.25
N GLU A 63 -27.22 5.16 8.94
CA GLU A 63 -26.72 3.91 8.35
C GLU A 63 -25.21 3.75 8.55
N TYR A 64 -24.44 4.83 8.35
CA TYR A 64 -22.99 4.79 8.60
C TYR A 64 -22.68 4.55 10.09
N TRP A 65 -23.39 5.25 10.98
CA TRP A 65 -23.24 5.07 12.42
C TRP A 65 -23.70 3.70 12.90
N SER A 66 -24.74 3.10 12.30
CA SER A 66 -25.13 1.73 12.63
C SER A 66 -24.05 0.75 12.22
N HIS A 67 -23.45 0.93 11.04
CA HIS A 67 -22.33 0.10 10.59
C HIS A 67 -21.12 0.22 11.53
N LEU A 68 -20.73 1.44 11.94
CA LEU A 68 -19.67 1.64 12.91
C LEU A 68 -19.95 0.93 14.24
N ARG A 69 -21.19 0.97 14.75
CA ARG A 69 -21.57 0.25 15.97
C ARG A 69 -21.58 -1.27 15.82
N MET A 70 -21.85 -1.80 14.63
CA MET A 70 -21.76 -3.23 14.36
C MET A 70 -20.29 -3.69 14.22
N ALA A 71 -19.41 -2.78 13.80
CA ALA A 71 -17.98 -3.02 13.67
C ALA A 71 -17.20 -2.77 14.98
N ASP A 72 -17.77 -1.99 15.91
CA ASP A 72 -17.15 -1.71 17.20
C ASP A 72 -17.11 -2.99 18.05
N PRO A 73 -15.93 -3.41 18.54
CA PRO A 73 -15.79 -4.54 19.42
C PRO A 73 -16.70 -4.48 20.66
N ASP A 74 -17.00 -3.31 21.23
CA ASP A 74 -17.70 -3.16 22.51
C ASP A 74 -19.23 -3.15 22.41
N LEU A 75 -19.79 -4.19 21.78
CA LEU A 75 -21.24 -4.41 21.72
C LEU A 75 -21.88 -4.60 23.11
N ILE A 76 -23.08 -4.05 23.26
CA ILE A 76 -24.00 -4.33 24.38
C ILE A 76 -24.19 -5.85 24.51
N GLY A 77 -23.87 -6.41 25.69
CA GLY A 77 -24.01 -7.85 25.95
C GLY A 77 -22.71 -8.66 25.85
N ARG A 78 -21.53 -8.01 25.69
CA ARG A 78 -20.22 -8.69 25.72
C ARG A 78 -20.01 -9.61 26.94
N SER A 79 -20.54 -9.22 28.10
CA SER A 79 -20.46 -10.00 29.35
C SER A 79 -21.31 -11.28 29.37
N LEU A 80 -22.16 -11.49 28.36
CA LEU A 80 -23.02 -12.68 28.24
C LEU A 80 -22.43 -13.75 27.31
N PHE A 81 -21.31 -13.48 26.64
CA PHE A 81 -20.65 -14.47 25.80
C PHE A 81 -19.85 -15.46 26.64
N LYS A 82 -20.12 -16.77 26.43
CA LYS A 82 -19.37 -17.86 27.06
C LYS A 82 -17.91 -17.79 26.58
N PRO A 83 -16.90 -17.74 27.47
CA PRO A 83 -15.50 -17.67 27.06
C PRO A 83 -15.13 -19.00 26.39
N GLY A 84 -15.01 -19.00 25.06
CA GLY A 84 -14.69 -20.19 24.29
C GLY A 84 -15.23 -20.20 22.85
N TYR A 85 -16.19 -19.34 22.51
CA TYR A 85 -16.64 -19.19 21.12
C TYR A 85 -16.02 -17.93 20.50
N GLY A 86 -14.76 -18.07 20.07
CA GLY A 86 -14.05 -17.03 19.36
C GLY A 86 -14.76 -16.65 18.07
N SER A 87 -15.04 -15.34 17.94
CA SER A 87 -15.34 -14.57 16.73
C SER A 87 -15.34 -15.33 15.40
N PHE A 88 -16.55 -15.68 14.93
CA PHE A 88 -16.83 -16.00 13.52
C PHE A 88 -17.29 -14.77 12.74
N ALA A 89 -16.84 -13.55 13.11
CA ALA A 89 -17.07 -12.35 12.32
C ALA A 89 -15.95 -12.16 11.27
N ARG A 90 -15.70 -13.19 10.46
CA ARG A 90 -15.08 -13.07 9.14
C ARG A 90 -16.05 -13.70 8.16
N ASN A 91 -16.45 -12.94 7.15
CA ASN A 91 -17.35 -13.31 6.03
C ASN A 91 -18.82 -12.94 6.19
N THR A 92 -19.13 -11.64 6.14
CA THR A 92 -20.19 -11.14 5.24
C THR A 92 -20.07 -9.62 5.10
N GLN A 93 -19.04 -9.15 4.39
CA GLN A 93 -19.04 -7.79 3.85
C GLN A 93 -19.50 -7.85 2.41
N LEU A 94 -20.69 -7.31 2.17
CA LEU A 94 -21.17 -6.93 0.85
C LEU A 94 -20.40 -5.68 0.41
N ASP A 95 -19.67 -5.87 -0.69
CA ASP A 95 -18.84 -4.90 -1.39
C ASP A 95 -19.67 -3.72 -1.92
N VAL A 96 -19.57 -2.58 -1.24
CA VAL A 96 -19.81 -1.26 -1.83
C VAL A 96 -18.45 -0.63 -2.03
N SER A 97 -18.04 -0.62 -3.29
CA SER A 97 -16.77 -0.13 -3.80
C SER A 97 -16.51 1.32 -3.40
N ILE A 98 -15.74 1.49 -2.32
CA ILE A 98 -14.87 2.63 -2.06
C ILE A 98 -13.53 2.02 -1.63
N GLY A 99 -12.66 1.80 -2.62
CA GLY A 99 -11.23 1.47 -2.46
C GLY A 99 -10.92 0.50 -1.33
N SER A 100 -11.15 -0.80 -1.55
CA SER A 100 -10.49 -1.85 -0.76
C SER A 100 -9.01 -1.49 -0.63
N GLU A 101 -8.50 -1.35 0.60
CA GLU A 101 -7.06 -1.45 0.81
C GLU A 101 -6.65 -2.84 0.33
N GLN A 102 -6.27 -2.96 -0.94
CA GLN A 102 -5.72 -4.18 -1.48
C GLN A 102 -4.38 -4.34 -0.78
N THR A 103 -4.38 -5.13 0.29
CA THR A 103 -3.16 -5.48 1.02
C THR A 103 -2.36 -6.45 0.17
N ILE A 104 -1.73 -5.94 -0.89
CA ILE A 104 -0.91 -6.72 -1.80
C ILE A 104 0.36 -7.12 -1.05
N THR A 105 0.61 -8.42 -1.01
CA THR A 105 1.83 -8.98 -0.42
C THR A 105 3.01 -8.86 -1.40
N LEU A 106 4.24 -8.86 -0.89
CA LEU A 106 5.43 -8.85 -1.75
C LEU A 106 5.47 -10.02 -2.74
N SER A 107 5.00 -11.20 -2.31
CA SER A 107 4.95 -12.40 -3.16
C SER A 107 3.97 -12.24 -4.31
N GLU A 108 2.81 -11.66 -4.05
CA GLU A 108 1.80 -11.38 -5.06
C GLU A 108 2.30 -10.33 -6.06
N ALA A 109 2.88 -9.24 -5.57
CA ALA A 109 3.52 -8.21 -6.40
C ALA A 109 4.59 -8.80 -7.34
N LEU A 110 5.44 -9.70 -6.81
CA LEU A 110 6.46 -10.40 -7.59
C LEU A 110 5.84 -11.31 -8.66
N LYS A 111 4.80 -12.07 -8.30
CA LYS A 111 4.10 -12.96 -9.24
C LYS A 111 3.54 -12.14 -10.40
N THR A 112 2.80 -11.08 -10.12
CA THR A 112 2.19 -10.20 -11.13
C THR A 112 3.23 -9.51 -11.99
N TYR A 113 4.33 -9.04 -11.39
CA TYR A 113 5.45 -8.45 -12.12
C TYR A 113 6.08 -9.44 -13.11
N VAL A 114 6.34 -10.68 -12.67
CA VAL A 114 6.95 -11.69 -13.54
C VAL A 114 6.00 -12.15 -14.64
N THR A 115 4.70 -12.29 -14.36
CA THR A 115 3.72 -12.69 -15.38
C THR A 115 3.52 -11.59 -16.43
N GLN A 116 3.38 -10.33 -16.00
CA GLN A 116 3.08 -9.21 -16.90
C GLN A 116 4.33 -8.69 -17.64
N LYS A 117 5.48 -8.55 -16.96
CA LYS A 117 6.73 -8.03 -17.56
C LYS A 117 7.68 -9.11 -18.05
N GLY A 118 7.40 -10.39 -17.78
CA GLY A 118 8.27 -11.50 -18.17
C GLY A 118 8.12 -11.96 -19.62
N ALA A 119 7.06 -11.57 -20.33
CA ALA A 119 6.88 -11.91 -21.74
C ALA A 119 8.07 -11.38 -22.58
N GLY A 120 8.80 -12.28 -23.25
CA GLY A 120 9.97 -11.95 -24.05
C GLY A 120 11.27 -11.66 -23.26
N LYS A 121 11.31 -11.90 -21.95
CA LYS A 121 12.52 -11.71 -21.13
C LYS A 121 13.29 -13.02 -20.91
N PRO A 122 14.63 -12.96 -20.73
CA PRO A 122 15.42 -14.14 -20.45
C PRO A 122 15.09 -14.73 -19.08
N LYS A 123 15.34 -16.03 -18.88
CA LYS A 123 15.10 -16.73 -17.59
C LYS A 123 15.80 -16.06 -16.40
N THR A 124 16.92 -15.37 -16.66
CA THR A 124 17.68 -14.59 -15.67
C THR A 124 16.89 -13.42 -15.09
N PHE A 125 15.91 -12.88 -15.81
CA PHE A 125 15.04 -11.80 -15.33
C PHE A 125 14.19 -12.24 -14.13
N LYS A 126 13.48 -13.37 -14.27
CA LYS A 126 12.67 -13.95 -13.18
C LYS A 126 13.55 -14.28 -11.98
N ALA A 127 14.69 -14.92 -12.20
CA ALA A 127 15.62 -15.27 -11.14
C ALA A 127 16.19 -14.04 -10.42
N ALA A 128 16.43 -12.94 -11.12
CA ALA A 128 16.89 -11.69 -10.51
C ALA A 128 15.82 -11.07 -9.60
N ALA A 129 14.57 -10.97 -10.07
CA ALA A 129 13.47 -10.44 -9.28
C ALA A 129 13.17 -11.31 -8.05
N GLN A 130 13.13 -12.63 -8.22
CA GLN A 130 12.93 -13.58 -7.12
C GLN A 130 14.04 -13.48 -6.07
N ARG A 131 15.31 -13.44 -6.49
CA ARG A 131 16.44 -13.29 -5.56
C ARG A 131 16.36 -12.00 -4.77
N ALA A 132 16.00 -10.89 -5.44
CA ALA A 132 15.87 -9.60 -4.80
C ALA A 132 14.73 -9.58 -3.76
N CYS A 133 13.57 -10.17 -4.07
CA CYS A 133 12.47 -10.31 -3.10
C CYS A 133 12.85 -11.24 -1.94
N SER A 134 13.56 -12.33 -2.21
CA SER A 134 13.99 -13.27 -1.15
C SER A 134 14.92 -12.57 -0.15
N TYR A 135 15.90 -11.81 -0.62
CA TYR A 135 16.78 -11.06 0.27
C TYR A 135 16.03 -10.00 1.09
N LEU A 136 14.98 -9.39 0.53
CA LEU A 136 14.16 -8.43 1.26
C LEU A 136 13.37 -9.10 2.38
N VAL A 137 12.85 -10.30 2.13
CA VAL A 137 12.18 -11.12 3.14
C VAL A 137 13.16 -11.57 4.23
N ASP A 138 14.38 -11.98 3.86
CA ASP A 138 15.40 -12.36 4.83
C ASP A 138 15.79 -11.18 5.75
N ALA A 139 15.86 -9.96 5.20
CA ALA A 139 16.29 -8.78 5.94
C ALA A 139 15.18 -8.17 6.83
N CYS A 140 13.95 -8.11 6.32
CA CYS A 140 12.88 -7.31 6.91
C CYS A 140 11.60 -8.11 7.21
N GLY A 141 11.59 -9.41 6.91
CA GLY A 141 10.43 -10.28 7.05
C GLY A 141 9.43 -10.18 5.89
N THR A 142 8.44 -11.06 5.92
CA THR A 142 7.29 -11.03 5.01
C THR A 142 6.31 -9.96 5.45
N LYS A 143 6.19 -8.91 4.65
CA LYS A 143 5.29 -7.77 4.90
C LYS A 143 4.43 -7.48 3.67
N THR A 144 3.35 -6.72 3.85
CA THR A 144 2.58 -6.14 2.74
C THR A 144 3.34 -4.98 2.11
N LEU A 145 3.00 -4.59 0.88
CA LEU A 145 3.69 -3.48 0.20
C LEU A 145 3.59 -2.16 0.99
N ALA A 146 2.50 -1.92 1.71
CA ALA A 146 2.25 -0.71 2.49
C ALA A 146 3.08 -0.65 3.79
N GLU A 147 3.46 -1.82 4.35
CA GLU A 147 4.20 -1.93 5.60
C GLU A 147 5.71 -1.69 5.43
N TYR A 148 6.23 -1.72 4.20
CA TYR A 148 7.64 -1.45 3.95
C TYR A 148 7.93 0.05 4.07
N THR A 149 8.71 0.39 5.09
CA THR A 149 9.11 1.76 5.39
C THR A 149 10.47 2.09 4.80
N ARG A 150 10.87 3.37 4.90
CA ARG A 150 12.23 3.79 4.54
C ARG A 150 13.29 3.12 5.43
N ALA A 151 12.97 2.83 6.70
CA ALA A 151 13.88 2.14 7.59
C ALA A 151 14.17 0.72 7.09
N ASP A 152 13.13 -0.01 6.68
CA ASP A 152 13.29 -1.35 6.09
C ASP A 152 14.16 -1.32 4.83
N ALA A 153 14.03 -0.28 4.00
CA ALA A 153 14.84 -0.14 2.80
C ALA A 153 16.34 0.08 3.11
N LEU A 154 16.64 0.78 4.22
CA LEU A 154 18.02 0.94 4.72
C LEU A 154 18.55 -0.36 5.34
N SER A 155 17.76 -1.03 6.17
CA SER A 155 18.13 -2.34 6.74
C SER A 155 18.39 -3.37 5.63
N TYR A 156 17.60 -3.33 4.55
CA TYR A 156 17.81 -4.17 3.38
C TYR A 156 19.15 -3.88 2.70
N ARG A 157 19.51 -2.60 2.49
CA ARG A 157 20.82 -2.22 1.94
C ARG A 157 21.96 -2.74 2.83
N ASP A 158 21.86 -2.52 4.12
CA ASP A 158 22.91 -2.89 5.08
C ASP A 158 23.07 -4.40 5.16
N TYR A 159 21.96 -5.15 5.10
CA TYR A 159 21.97 -6.61 4.96
C TYR A 159 22.71 -7.08 3.70
N LEU A 160 22.48 -6.44 2.54
CA LEU A 160 23.19 -6.81 1.30
C LEU A 160 24.70 -6.57 1.40
N ILE A 161 25.10 -5.47 2.04
CA ILE A 161 26.52 -5.14 2.27
C ILE A 161 27.13 -6.14 3.27
N ALA A 162 26.44 -6.46 4.35
CA ALA A 162 26.87 -7.44 5.35
C ALA A 162 27.03 -8.86 4.77
N ARG A 163 26.22 -9.23 3.77
CA ARG A 163 26.40 -10.47 2.99
C ARG A 163 27.60 -10.46 2.04
N GLY A 164 28.33 -9.34 1.94
CA GLY A 164 29.53 -9.22 1.12
C GLY A 164 29.25 -8.90 -0.35
N LEU A 165 28.08 -8.38 -0.71
CA LEU A 165 27.84 -7.95 -2.09
C LEU A 165 28.61 -6.66 -2.39
N VAL A 166 29.31 -6.65 -3.52
CA VAL A 166 29.94 -5.44 -4.06
C VAL A 166 28.89 -4.38 -4.44
N GLY A 167 29.25 -3.10 -4.37
CA GLY A 167 28.34 -1.97 -4.58
C GLY A 167 27.55 -2.01 -5.89
N SER A 168 28.19 -2.46 -6.97
CA SER A 168 27.53 -2.65 -8.28
C SER A 168 26.45 -3.74 -8.24
N SER A 169 26.64 -4.80 -7.47
CA SER A 169 25.66 -5.88 -7.28
C SER A 169 24.52 -5.44 -6.37
N VAL A 170 24.82 -4.73 -5.28
CA VAL A 170 23.81 -4.10 -4.41
C VAL A 170 22.88 -3.21 -5.24
N GLY A 171 23.45 -2.37 -6.11
CA GLY A 171 22.66 -1.50 -6.99
C GLY A 171 21.74 -2.26 -7.95
N ARG A 172 22.20 -3.37 -8.55
CA ARG A 172 21.38 -4.21 -9.42
C ARG A 172 20.20 -4.83 -8.67
N VAL A 173 20.47 -5.37 -7.48
CA VAL A 173 19.46 -6.01 -6.62
C VAL A 173 18.40 -5.00 -6.17
N ILE A 174 18.82 -3.82 -5.71
CA ILE A 174 17.89 -2.74 -5.32
C ILE A 174 17.06 -2.27 -6.52
N SER A 175 17.67 -2.15 -7.71
CA SER A 175 16.95 -1.78 -8.92
C SER A 175 15.85 -2.79 -9.27
N SER A 176 16.08 -4.09 -9.06
CA SER A 176 15.06 -5.12 -9.26
C SER A 176 13.88 -4.95 -8.31
N ILE A 177 14.13 -4.75 -7.01
CA ILE A 177 13.05 -4.48 -6.03
C ILE A 177 12.28 -3.21 -6.38
N ARG A 178 12.98 -2.14 -6.72
CA ARG A 178 12.34 -0.88 -7.11
C ARG A 178 11.39 -1.07 -8.29
N ALA A 179 11.78 -1.86 -9.28
CA ALA A 179 10.95 -2.16 -10.43
C ALA A 179 9.69 -2.97 -10.06
N VAL A 180 9.81 -3.96 -9.18
CA VAL A 180 8.67 -4.76 -8.67
C VAL A 180 7.68 -3.85 -7.93
N PHE A 181 8.15 -3.02 -7.01
CA PHE A 181 7.30 -2.11 -6.24
C PHE A 181 6.62 -1.07 -7.14
N ASN A 182 7.36 -0.40 -8.02
CA ASN A 182 6.78 0.59 -8.93
C ASN A 182 5.73 -0.03 -9.86
N PHE A 183 5.98 -1.24 -10.33
CA PHE A 183 5.01 -1.96 -11.15
C PHE A 183 3.74 -2.27 -10.36
N ALA A 184 3.86 -2.85 -9.16
CA ALA A 184 2.70 -3.17 -8.34
C ALA A 184 1.91 -1.92 -7.91
N ILE A 185 2.59 -0.84 -7.54
CA ILE A 185 1.95 0.45 -7.22
C ILE A 185 1.11 0.94 -8.41
N SER A 186 1.63 0.85 -9.63
CA SER A 186 0.91 1.27 -10.83
C SER A 186 -0.21 0.31 -11.23
N GLU A 187 0.03 -1.01 -11.15
CA GLU A 187 -0.91 -2.04 -11.59
C GLU A 187 -2.15 -2.08 -10.69
N TYR A 188 -1.95 -1.99 -9.38
CA TYR A 188 -3.02 -2.02 -8.38
C TYR A 188 -3.52 -0.61 -7.99
N ALA A 189 -3.06 0.44 -8.69
CA ALA A 189 -3.40 1.84 -8.42
C ALA A 189 -3.26 2.22 -6.93
N LEU A 190 -2.17 1.78 -6.29
CA LEU A 190 -1.93 2.00 -4.86
C LEU A 190 -1.41 3.43 -4.64
N ASP A 191 -1.97 4.15 -3.66
CA ASP A 191 -1.45 5.45 -3.22
C ASP A 191 -0.28 5.29 -2.24
N LEU A 192 0.79 4.63 -2.69
CA LEU A 192 1.96 4.30 -1.89
C LEU A 192 3.22 4.93 -2.48
N LYS A 193 4.05 5.50 -1.61
CA LYS A 193 5.41 5.94 -1.98
C LYS A 193 6.38 4.78 -1.86
N ASN A 194 7.08 4.47 -2.96
CA ASN A 194 8.09 3.42 -2.95
C ASN A 194 9.28 3.79 -2.02
N PRO A 195 9.57 3.00 -0.96
CA PRO A 195 10.60 3.31 0.03
C PRO A 195 12.03 3.09 -0.51
N PHE A 196 12.21 2.37 -1.61
CA PHE A 196 13.49 2.04 -2.23
C PHE A 196 13.98 3.11 -3.22
N VAL A 197 13.23 4.21 -3.39
CA VAL A 197 13.61 5.33 -4.28
C VAL A 197 14.66 6.22 -3.61
N GLY A 198 15.71 6.59 -4.35
CA GLY A 198 16.70 7.58 -3.89
C GLY A 198 17.51 7.14 -2.67
N MET A 199 17.80 5.83 -2.53
CA MET A 199 18.71 5.34 -1.50
C MET A 199 20.17 5.64 -1.88
N TYR A 200 20.95 6.08 -0.88
CA TYR A 200 22.39 6.23 -1.02
C TYR A 200 23.11 4.93 -0.66
N PHE A 201 24.04 4.54 -1.53
CA PHE A 201 25.00 3.46 -1.32
C PHE A 201 26.19 3.69 -2.25
N ASP A 202 27.38 3.27 -1.83
CA ASP A 202 28.57 3.34 -2.68
C ASP A 202 28.49 2.25 -3.77
N LYS A 203 28.39 2.66 -5.03
CA LYS A 203 28.34 1.77 -6.19
C LYS A 203 29.70 1.18 -6.54
N SER A 204 30.77 1.82 -6.09
CA SER A 204 32.16 1.49 -6.42
C SER A 204 32.81 0.60 -5.35
N ALA A 205 32.19 0.50 -4.16
CA ALA A 205 32.68 -0.33 -3.07
C ALA A 205 32.90 -1.79 -3.49
N GLY A 206 34.14 -2.26 -3.31
CA GLY A 206 34.55 -3.64 -3.63
C GLY A 206 34.59 -3.98 -5.12
N VAL A 207 34.40 -3.02 -6.03
CA VAL A 207 34.46 -3.27 -7.48
C VAL A 207 35.91 -3.25 -7.94
N SER A 208 36.45 -4.43 -8.24
CA SER A 208 37.75 -4.55 -8.91
C SER A 208 37.60 -4.32 -10.43
N LYS A 209 38.49 -3.50 -11.01
CA LYS A 209 38.57 -3.31 -12.46
C LYS A 209 39.23 -4.55 -13.07
N ARG A 210 38.57 -5.21 -14.02
CA ARG A 210 39.20 -6.25 -14.83
C ARG A 210 40.27 -5.62 -15.70
N LEU A 211 41.50 -6.10 -15.59
CA LEU A 211 42.58 -5.71 -16.49
C LEU A 211 42.43 -6.47 -17.83
N PRO A 212 42.78 -5.85 -18.96
CA PRO A 212 42.92 -6.55 -20.22
C PRO A 212 43.93 -7.71 -20.08
N ILE A 213 43.70 -8.80 -20.81
CA ILE A 213 44.68 -9.87 -20.91
C ILE A 213 45.93 -9.28 -21.60
N PRO A 214 47.13 -9.39 -21.02
CA PRO A 214 48.37 -8.97 -21.67
C PRO A 214 48.53 -9.63 -23.03
N ILE A 215 49.06 -8.91 -24.02
CA ILE A 215 49.17 -9.38 -25.41
C ILE A 215 50.01 -10.67 -25.50
N ASP A 216 51.00 -10.80 -24.61
CA ASP A 216 51.90 -11.95 -24.53
C ASP A 216 51.20 -13.24 -24.04
N ASP A 217 50.09 -13.12 -23.30
CA ASP A 217 49.31 -14.25 -22.77
C ASP A 217 48.20 -14.72 -23.72
N ILE A 218 47.90 -13.95 -24.77
CA ILE A 218 46.89 -14.28 -25.78
C ILE A 218 47.22 -15.59 -26.52
N PRO A 219 48.43 -15.82 -27.09
CA PRO A 219 48.73 -17.05 -27.81
C PRO A 219 48.64 -18.29 -26.91
N THR A 220 49.13 -18.19 -25.67
CA THR A 220 49.09 -19.28 -24.67
C THR A 220 47.66 -19.69 -24.32
N THR A 221 46.75 -18.73 -24.23
CA THR A 221 45.33 -18.99 -23.91
C THR A 221 44.60 -19.69 -25.06
N ILE A 222 45.01 -19.43 -26.32
CA ILE A 222 44.44 -20.08 -27.52
C ILE A 222 44.93 -21.54 -27.62
N SER A 223 46.20 -21.81 -27.31
CA SER A 223 46.77 -23.17 -27.34
C SER A 223 46.13 -24.13 -26.33
N VAL A 224 45.77 -23.62 -25.14
CA VAL A 224 45.12 -24.43 -24.08
C VAL A 224 43.68 -24.82 -24.45
N GLN A 225 43.00 -24.03 -25.28
CA GLN A 225 41.63 -24.34 -25.75
C GLN A 225 41.59 -25.40 -26.87
N GLN A 226 42.67 -25.54 -27.66
CA GLN A 226 42.75 -26.50 -28.77
C GLN A 226 43.30 -27.88 -28.38
N GLY A 227 43.76 -28.05 -27.14
CA GLY A 227 44.40 -29.28 -26.65
C GLY A 227 43.50 -30.29 -25.92
N ARG A 228 42.16 -30.28 -26.10
CA ARG A 228 41.32 -31.36 -25.56
C ARG A 228 41.43 -32.59 -26.47
N PRO A 229 42.00 -33.74 -26.03
CA PRO A 229 41.97 -34.95 -26.82
C PRO A 229 40.53 -35.46 -26.87
N THR A 230 39.96 -35.51 -28.07
CA THR A 230 38.73 -36.23 -28.38
C THR A 230 39.04 -37.72 -28.20
N VAL A 231 38.68 -38.28 -27.04
CA VAL A 231 38.68 -39.73 -26.83
C VAL A 231 37.45 -40.26 -27.56
N PHE A 232 37.66 -40.95 -28.69
CA PHE A 232 36.69 -41.86 -29.29
C PHE A 232 36.86 -43.24 -28.65
#